data_AF-U9T7I4-F1
#
_entry.id   AF-U9T7I4-F1
#
_cell.length_a   1.000
_cell.length_b   1.000
_cell.length_c   1.000
_cell.angle_alpha   90.00
_cell.angle_beta   90.00
_cell.angle_gamma   90.00
#
_symmetry.space_group_name_H-M   'P 1'
#
loop_
_entity.id
_entity.type
_entity.pdbx_description
1 polymer ?
#
loop_
_entity_poly.entity_id
_entity_poly.type
_entity_poly.pdbx_seq_one_letter_code
_entity_poly.pdbx_strand_id
1 'polypeptide(L)'
;MKYIVVIIVLFLIFHKTFAWEYKGDCTDIDITYIEFTQKNQVTVTVHGPSKYENPEHAPCCLQQGPMIIGDYKFYNPASTNPTDLISTVWDGRQWVNGYSEDKSANIYDCLSGSFDCNTLYEGEVDYTRSDNFDSSKFPPPTGLVLLQMKVYAYCHYERRTTCERGCILTSYVIYNPPNYKSSNFFAETSGFHKIC
;
A
#
# COMPACT_ATOMS: atom_id res chain seq x y z
N MET A 1 14.65 13.81 -33.09
CA MET A 1 13.55 14.02 -32.10
C MET A 1 12.50 12.90 -32.09
N LYS A 2 12.09 12.31 -33.22
CA LYS A 2 11.08 11.22 -33.23
C LYS A 2 11.48 9.96 -32.43
N TYR A 3 12.75 9.56 -32.48
CA TYR A 3 13.24 8.38 -31.74
C TYR A 3 13.33 8.60 -30.22
N ILE A 4 13.60 9.83 -29.76
CA ILE A 4 13.68 10.15 -28.32
C ILE A 4 12.30 10.00 -27.67
N VAL A 5 11.24 10.47 -28.35
CA VAL A 5 9.86 10.33 -27.85
C VAL A 5 9.45 8.86 -27.79
N VAL A 6 9.80 8.06 -28.80
CA VAL A 6 9.51 6.61 -28.81
C VAL A 6 10.26 5.87 -27.71
N ILE A 7 11.53 6.21 -27.45
CA ILE A 7 12.30 5.64 -26.35
C ILE A 7 11.68 6.04 -25.01
N ILE A 8 11.32 7.30 -24.80
CA ILE A 8 10.68 7.76 -23.55
C ILE A 8 9.34 7.05 -23.35
N VAL A 9 8.50 6.94 -24.38
CA VAL A 9 7.21 6.26 -24.29
C VAL A 9 7.39 4.77 -24.01
N LEU A 10 8.33 4.08 -24.67
CA LEU A 10 8.67 2.69 -24.37
C LEU A 10 9.21 2.54 -22.94
N PHE A 11 10.12 3.42 -22.51
CA PHE A 11 10.67 3.42 -21.15
C PHE A 11 9.55 3.58 -20.11
N LEU A 12 8.64 4.54 -20.32
CA LEU A 12 7.48 4.77 -19.45
C LEU A 12 6.50 3.59 -19.45
N ILE A 13 6.33 2.88 -20.58
CA ILE A 13 5.50 1.67 -20.65
C ILE A 13 6.17 0.51 -19.90
N PHE A 14 7.48 0.30 -20.06
CA PHE A 14 8.22 -0.73 -19.31
C PHE A 14 8.24 -0.45 -17.80
N HIS A 15 8.26 0.82 -17.36
CA HIS A 15 8.11 1.18 -15.95
C HIS A 15 6.70 0.86 -15.40
N LYS A 16 5.67 0.79 -16.26
CA LYS A 16 4.30 0.42 -15.85
C LYS A 16 4.05 -1.08 -15.84
N THR A 17 4.91 -1.88 -16.46
CA THR A 17 4.80 -3.33 -16.52
C THR A 17 6.08 -4.00 -16.01
N PHE A 18 6.41 -3.78 -14.74
CA PHE A 18 7.16 -4.80 -14.01
C PHE A 18 6.39 -6.11 -14.16
N ALA A 19 7.03 -7.14 -14.70
CA ALA A 19 6.51 -8.49 -14.57
C ALA A 19 6.26 -8.70 -13.07
N TRP A 20 5.03 -9.07 -12.74
CA TRP A 20 4.56 -9.04 -11.36
C TRP A 20 3.52 -10.12 -11.14
N GLU A 21 3.64 -10.83 -10.02
CA GLU A 21 2.60 -11.72 -9.53
C GLU A 21 2.36 -11.52 -8.05
N TYR A 22 1.14 -11.83 -7.61
CA TYR A 22 0.82 -11.85 -6.19
C TYR A 22 -0.24 -12.89 -5.88
N LYS A 23 -0.26 -13.37 -4.64
CA LYS A 23 -1.35 -14.18 -4.09
C LYS A 23 -2.30 -13.27 -3.31
N GLY A 24 -3.59 -13.42 -3.55
CA GLY A 24 -4.63 -12.69 -2.79
C GLY A 24 -4.71 -13.23 -1.37
N ASP A 25 -4.11 -12.53 -0.41
CA ASP A 25 -4.11 -12.89 1.00
C ASP A 25 -3.99 -11.60 1.84
N CYS A 26 -5.03 -11.35 2.64
CA CYS A 26 -5.13 -10.21 3.55
C CYS A 26 -4.79 -10.58 5.00
N THR A 27 -4.31 -11.80 5.23
CA THR A 27 -3.87 -12.22 6.56
C THR A 27 -2.75 -11.30 7.04
N ASP A 28 -2.88 -10.78 8.26
CA ASP A 28 -1.95 -9.85 8.92
C ASP A 28 -1.60 -8.59 8.08
N ILE A 29 -2.51 -8.14 7.22
CA ILE A 29 -2.41 -6.85 6.54
C ILE A 29 -3.67 -6.05 6.86
N ASP A 30 -3.50 -4.86 7.43
CA ASP A 30 -4.62 -3.99 7.80
C ASP A 30 -4.26 -2.51 7.77
N ILE A 31 -5.27 -1.65 7.64
CA ILE A 31 -5.12 -0.21 7.86
C ILE A 31 -5.44 0.06 9.32
N THR A 32 -4.42 0.44 10.08
CA THR A 32 -4.55 0.66 11.53
C THR A 32 -4.83 2.11 11.89
N TYR A 33 -4.51 3.04 10.99
CA TYR A 33 -4.71 4.46 11.25
C TYR A 33 -4.93 5.25 9.96
N ILE A 34 -5.85 6.23 10.01
CA ILE A 34 -6.08 7.20 8.93
C ILE A 34 -6.35 8.56 9.58
N GLU A 35 -5.63 9.59 9.14
CA GLU A 35 -5.83 10.97 9.57
C GLU A 35 -5.77 11.92 8.38
N PHE A 36 -6.80 12.74 8.20
CA PHE A 36 -6.72 13.89 7.31
C PHE A 36 -5.98 15.01 8.04
N THR A 37 -4.93 15.54 7.44
CA THR A 37 -4.12 16.62 8.02
C THR A 37 -4.32 17.93 7.25
N GLN A 38 -3.63 19.00 7.67
CA GLN A 38 -3.70 20.28 6.98
C GLN A 38 -3.16 20.19 5.55
N LYS A 39 -3.61 21.10 4.68
CA LYS A 39 -3.11 21.25 3.30
C LYS A 39 -3.44 20.07 2.38
N ASN A 40 -4.60 19.45 2.55
CA ASN A 40 -5.08 18.35 1.71
C ASN A 40 -4.11 17.17 1.70
N GLN A 41 -3.62 16.82 2.90
CA GLN A 41 -2.81 15.64 3.12
C GLN A 41 -3.58 14.61 3.93
N VAL A 42 -3.30 13.34 3.66
CA VAL A 42 -3.82 12.22 4.42
C VAL A 42 -2.67 11.33 4.85
N THR A 43 -2.64 11.02 6.14
CA THR A 43 -1.70 10.08 6.74
C THR A 43 -2.41 8.75 6.91
N VAL A 44 -1.76 7.67 6.46
CA VAL A 44 -2.25 6.31 6.60
C VAL A 44 -1.14 5.45 7.20
N THR A 45 -1.51 4.64 8.20
CA THR A 45 -0.65 3.57 8.72
C THR A 45 -1.21 2.23 8.30
N VAL A 46 -0.34 1.41 7.75
CA VAL A 46 -0.63 0.05 7.31
C VAL A 46 0.21 -0.90 8.14
N HIS A 47 -0.47 -1.83 8.80
CA HIS A 47 0.16 -3.00 9.41
C HIS A 47 0.42 -4.04 8.34
N GLY A 48 1.63 -4.59 8.33
CA GLY A 48 1.99 -5.74 7.52
C GLY A 48 2.40 -6.94 8.37
N PRO A 49 2.71 -8.07 7.72
CA PRO A 49 3.08 -9.28 8.43
C PRO A 49 4.43 -9.15 9.15
N SER A 50 4.65 -9.95 10.19
CA SER A 50 5.98 -10.08 10.81
C SER A 50 6.95 -10.85 9.91
N LYS A 51 8.25 -10.79 10.19
CA LYS A 51 9.25 -11.60 9.47
C LYS A 51 8.91 -13.09 9.57
N TYR A 52 9.11 -13.83 8.48
CA TYR A 52 8.97 -15.28 8.45
C TYR A 52 10.18 -15.96 7.81
N GLU A 53 10.65 -17.05 8.44
CA GLU A 53 11.80 -17.84 7.97
C GLU A 53 11.41 -19.31 7.85
N ASN A 54 11.79 -19.92 6.74
CA ASN A 54 11.62 -21.34 6.47
C ASN A 54 12.77 -21.86 5.61
N PRO A 55 13.89 -22.29 6.23
CA PRO A 55 15.08 -22.73 5.51
C PRO A 55 14.88 -23.91 4.54
N GLU A 56 13.78 -24.66 4.69
CA GLU A 56 13.48 -25.83 3.85
C GLU A 56 12.71 -25.50 2.57
N HIS A 57 12.24 -24.25 2.42
CA HIS A 57 11.39 -23.82 1.31
C HIS A 57 11.95 -22.57 0.63
N ALA A 58 11.52 -22.32 -0.61
CA ALA A 58 11.86 -21.13 -1.37
C ALA A 58 10.57 -20.31 -1.61
N PRO A 59 10.52 -19.01 -1.26
CA PRO A 59 11.56 -18.24 -0.57
C PRO A 59 11.74 -18.68 0.91
N CYS A 60 13.00 -18.78 1.34
CA CYS A 60 13.39 -19.19 2.69
C CYS A 60 13.27 -18.08 3.72
N CYS A 61 13.21 -16.82 3.26
CA CYS A 61 13.03 -15.63 4.08
C CYS A 61 11.93 -14.77 3.47
N LEU A 62 11.03 -14.27 4.30
CA LEU A 62 10.03 -13.28 3.95
C LEU A 62 10.15 -12.09 4.91
N GLN A 63 10.50 -10.93 4.36
CA GLN A 63 10.75 -9.70 5.12
C GLN A 63 9.45 -9.07 5.63
N GLN A 64 9.53 -8.38 6.75
CA GLN A 64 8.36 -7.88 7.48
C GLN A 64 7.74 -6.62 6.87
N GLY A 65 6.47 -6.38 7.20
CA GLY A 65 5.78 -5.13 6.92
C GLY A 65 5.33 -4.94 5.47
N PRO A 66 4.67 -3.81 5.17
CA PRO A 66 4.26 -3.47 3.82
C PRO A 66 5.48 -3.16 2.95
N MET A 67 5.58 -3.80 1.78
CA MET A 67 6.70 -3.62 0.86
C MET A 67 6.32 -2.76 -0.35
N ILE A 68 5.11 -2.93 -0.86
CA ILE A 68 4.60 -2.15 -1.99
C ILE A 68 3.18 -1.66 -1.69
N ILE A 69 2.91 -0.41 -2.04
CA ILE A 69 1.57 0.15 -2.11
C ILE A 69 1.15 0.25 -3.57
N GLY A 70 -0.07 -0.19 -3.87
CA GLY A 70 -0.73 -0.04 -5.15
C GLY A 70 -1.71 1.13 -5.17
N ASP A 71 -2.74 1.02 -6.00
CA ASP A 71 -3.79 2.05 -6.11
C ASP A 71 -4.35 2.42 -4.73
N TYR A 72 -4.46 3.73 -4.50
CA TYR A 72 -4.94 4.31 -3.26
C TYR A 72 -5.94 5.43 -3.59
N LYS A 73 -7.22 5.17 -3.31
CA LYS A 73 -8.37 5.96 -3.80
C LYS A 73 -9.42 6.15 -2.70
N PHE A 74 -10.16 7.25 -2.80
CA PHE A 74 -11.32 7.54 -1.97
C PHE A 74 -12.60 7.49 -2.79
N TYR A 75 -13.66 6.93 -2.21
CA TYR A 75 -14.97 6.75 -2.83
C TYR A 75 -16.07 7.30 -1.93
N ASN A 76 -17.19 7.63 -2.57
CA ASN A 76 -18.42 7.98 -1.87
C ASN A 76 -19.14 6.71 -1.39
N PRO A 77 -19.23 6.45 -0.07
CA PRO A 77 -19.81 5.22 0.44
C PRO A 77 -21.35 5.16 0.27
N ALA A 78 -22.00 6.30 0.05
CA ALA A 78 -23.45 6.38 -0.12
C ALA A 78 -23.90 6.19 -1.58
N SER A 79 -22.95 6.07 -2.51
CA SER A 79 -23.27 5.97 -3.93
C SER A 79 -23.76 4.58 -4.30
N THR A 80 -24.84 4.50 -5.07
CA THR A 80 -25.28 3.26 -5.72
C THR A 80 -24.39 2.88 -6.89
N ASN A 81 -23.51 3.80 -7.34
CA ASN A 81 -22.48 3.50 -8.31
C ASN A 81 -21.18 3.12 -7.57
N PRO A 82 -20.72 1.85 -7.67
CA PRO A 82 -19.50 1.37 -7.01
C PRO A 82 -18.21 2.05 -7.52
N THR A 83 -18.31 2.96 -8.49
CA THR A 83 -17.18 3.70 -9.08
C THR A 83 -17.20 5.20 -8.77
N ASP A 84 -18.01 5.66 -7.81
CA ASP A 84 -18.09 7.09 -7.46
C ASP A 84 -16.83 7.56 -6.70
N LEU A 85 -15.78 7.76 -7.51
CA LEU A 85 -14.44 8.14 -7.11
C LEU A 85 -14.44 9.62 -6.70
N ILE A 86 -14.13 9.84 -5.42
CA ILE A 86 -13.91 11.17 -4.86
C ILE A 86 -12.54 11.68 -5.29
N SER A 87 -11.48 10.89 -5.03
CA SER A 87 -10.11 11.32 -5.26
C SER A 87 -9.18 10.12 -5.45
N THR A 88 -8.15 10.31 -6.27
CA THR A 88 -7.05 9.36 -6.40
C THR A 88 -5.83 9.96 -5.72
N VAL A 89 -5.35 9.29 -4.68
CA VAL A 89 -4.13 9.68 -3.97
C VAL A 89 -2.91 9.13 -4.71
N TRP A 90 -2.99 7.86 -5.12
CA TRP A 90 -1.97 7.19 -5.91
C TRP A 90 -2.60 6.26 -6.94
N ASP A 91 -2.01 6.24 -8.13
CA ASP A 91 -2.38 5.33 -9.22
C ASP A 91 -1.14 4.58 -9.70
N GLY A 92 -1.20 3.25 -9.70
CA GLY A 92 -0.05 2.40 -9.96
C GLY A 92 0.55 1.83 -8.67
N ARG A 93 1.82 1.44 -8.73
CA ARG A 93 2.51 0.72 -7.66
C ARG A 93 3.85 1.36 -7.32
N GLN A 94 4.22 1.31 -6.06
CA GLN A 94 5.48 1.86 -5.57
C GLN A 94 6.04 1.01 -4.43
N TRP A 95 7.33 0.71 -4.48
CA TRP A 95 8.08 0.23 -3.32
C TRP A 95 8.06 1.29 -2.22
N VAL A 96 7.82 0.86 -0.98
CA VAL A 96 7.70 1.72 0.20
C VAL A 96 8.52 1.14 1.34
N ASN A 97 8.51 1.80 2.50
CA ASN A 97 9.10 1.26 3.73
C ASN A 97 10.59 0.91 3.58
N GLY A 98 11.29 1.66 2.72
CA GLY A 98 12.70 1.49 2.38
C GLY A 98 13.05 0.29 1.50
N TYR A 99 12.06 -0.53 1.11
CA TYR A 99 12.24 -1.64 0.18
C TYR A 99 12.43 -1.16 -1.27
N SER A 100 12.96 -2.08 -2.06
CA SER A 100 13.19 -1.99 -3.51
C SER A 100 13.52 -3.41 -4.01
N GLU A 101 13.65 -3.59 -5.32
CA GLU A 101 14.00 -4.92 -5.87
C GLU A 101 15.32 -5.44 -5.30
N ASP A 102 16.35 -4.59 -5.20
CA ASP A 102 17.68 -4.91 -4.64
C ASP A 102 17.71 -5.10 -3.13
N LYS A 103 16.63 -4.70 -2.43
CA LYS A 103 16.46 -4.87 -0.99
C LYS A 103 15.40 -5.89 -0.64
N SER A 104 14.84 -6.58 -1.63
CA SER A 104 13.90 -7.68 -1.42
C SER A 104 14.65 -9.01 -1.40
N ALA A 105 14.10 -10.02 -0.73
CA ALA A 105 14.69 -11.35 -0.71
C ALA A 105 14.87 -11.88 -2.13
N ASN A 106 16.04 -12.45 -2.43
CA ASN A 106 16.29 -13.15 -3.68
C ASN A 106 16.12 -14.66 -3.45
N ILE A 107 15.21 -15.28 -4.19
CA ILE A 107 14.90 -16.69 -4.01
C ILE A 107 16.10 -17.61 -4.29
N TYR A 108 17.05 -17.19 -5.12
CA TYR A 108 18.23 -17.97 -5.45
C TYR A 108 19.23 -18.07 -4.29
N ASP A 109 19.25 -17.09 -3.39
CA ASP A 109 20.13 -17.13 -2.22
C ASP A 109 19.76 -18.29 -1.29
N CYS A 110 18.46 -18.59 -1.21
CA CYS A 110 17.93 -19.73 -0.46
C CYS A 110 18.38 -21.09 -1.00
N LEU A 111 18.68 -21.20 -2.30
CA LEU A 111 19.13 -22.46 -2.91
C LEU A 111 20.54 -22.86 -2.45
N SER A 112 21.31 -21.92 -1.88
CA SER A 112 22.64 -22.19 -1.35
C SER A 112 22.62 -22.94 0.00
N GLY A 113 21.46 -23.04 0.65
CA GLY A 113 21.26 -23.77 1.92
C GLY A 113 21.96 -23.18 3.15
N SER A 114 22.66 -22.05 3.01
CA SER A 114 23.45 -21.41 4.08
C SER A 114 23.18 -19.91 4.22
N PHE A 115 22.17 -19.40 3.51
CA PHE A 115 21.81 -18.00 3.53
C PHE A 115 21.21 -17.61 4.90
N ASP A 116 21.76 -16.57 5.50
CA ASP A 116 21.27 -16.02 6.77
C ASP A 116 20.22 -14.92 6.49
N CYS A 117 18.95 -15.23 6.78
CA CYS A 117 17.83 -14.31 6.64
C CYS A 117 17.98 -13.03 7.47
N ASN A 118 18.86 -12.98 8.48
CA ASN A 118 19.09 -11.77 9.27
C ASN A 118 19.95 -10.72 8.56
N THR A 119 20.52 -11.06 7.40
CA THR A 119 21.31 -10.13 6.58
C THR A 119 20.44 -9.28 5.66
N LEU A 120 19.17 -9.62 5.48
CA LEU A 120 18.22 -8.87 4.67
C LEU A 120 17.81 -7.57 5.37
N TYR A 121 17.51 -6.55 4.56
CA TYR A 121 16.90 -5.32 5.06
C TYR A 121 15.51 -5.63 5.63
N GLU A 122 15.14 -5.03 6.77
CA GLU A 122 13.78 -5.13 7.30
C GLU A 122 13.20 -3.72 7.40
N GLY A 123 12.01 -3.56 6.81
CA GLY A 123 11.19 -2.37 6.99
C GLY A 123 10.42 -2.43 8.31
N GLU A 124 9.64 -1.38 8.59
CA GLU A 124 8.78 -1.34 9.76
C GLU A 124 7.54 -2.25 9.56
N VAL A 125 7.13 -2.98 10.60
CA VAL A 125 5.89 -3.77 10.57
C VAL A 125 4.67 -2.84 10.37
N ASP A 126 4.67 -1.70 11.05
CA ASP A 126 3.67 -0.65 10.92
C ASP A 126 4.25 0.51 10.10
N TYR A 127 3.87 0.60 8.84
CA TYR A 127 4.40 1.61 7.93
C TYR A 127 3.42 2.79 7.80
N THR A 128 3.89 4.00 8.12
CA THR A 128 3.12 5.23 7.99
C THR A 128 3.58 6.04 6.78
N ARG A 129 2.63 6.51 5.97
CA ARG A 129 2.89 7.44 4.87
C ARG A 129 1.89 8.60 4.90
N SER A 130 2.32 9.75 4.39
CA SER A 130 1.47 10.92 4.20
C SER A 130 1.50 11.33 2.73
N ASP A 131 0.33 11.50 2.13
CA ASP A 131 0.19 11.82 0.72
C ASP A 131 -0.74 13.01 0.51
N ASN A 132 -0.46 13.79 -0.52
CA ASN A 132 -1.36 14.85 -0.95
C ASN A 132 -2.51 14.26 -1.78
N PHE A 133 -3.70 14.85 -1.66
CA PHE A 133 -4.86 14.45 -2.45
C PHE A 133 -5.65 15.67 -2.93
N ASP A 134 -6.48 15.49 -3.96
CA ASP A 134 -7.44 16.52 -4.36
C ASP A 134 -8.68 16.44 -3.47
N SER A 135 -8.91 17.48 -2.66
CA SER A 135 -10.03 17.59 -1.73
C SER A 135 -11.31 18.12 -2.37
N SER A 136 -11.31 18.48 -3.66
CA SER A 136 -12.39 19.23 -4.33
C SER A 136 -13.76 18.53 -4.30
N LYS A 137 -13.77 17.19 -4.28
CA LYS A 137 -14.97 16.36 -4.28
C LYS A 137 -15.27 15.69 -2.94
N PHE A 138 -14.46 15.97 -1.91
CA PHE A 138 -14.72 15.42 -0.59
C PHE A 138 -16.03 16.01 -0.03
N PRO A 139 -16.75 15.23 0.79
CA PRO A 139 -17.91 15.77 1.48
C PRO A 139 -17.50 16.92 2.42
N PRO A 140 -18.46 17.68 2.95
CA PRO A 140 -18.20 18.57 4.08
C PRO A 140 -17.54 17.80 5.24
N PRO A 141 -16.80 18.50 6.13
CA PRO A 141 -16.26 17.90 7.34
C PRO A 141 -17.34 17.13 8.11
N THR A 142 -16.93 16.06 8.78
CA THR A 142 -17.79 15.02 9.38
C THR A 142 -18.49 14.10 8.38
N GLY A 143 -18.31 14.30 7.08
CA GLY A 143 -18.79 13.38 6.04
C GLY A 143 -18.00 12.08 6.02
N LEU A 144 -18.68 10.97 5.70
CA LEU A 144 -18.04 9.66 5.59
C LEU A 144 -17.46 9.45 4.18
N VAL A 145 -16.24 8.91 4.10
CA VAL A 145 -15.64 8.45 2.84
C VAL A 145 -15.14 7.03 2.99
N LEU A 146 -15.08 6.29 1.88
CA LEU A 146 -14.49 4.96 1.81
C LEU A 146 -13.10 5.07 1.21
N LEU A 147 -12.06 4.74 1.99
CA LEU A 147 -10.72 4.53 1.50
C LEU A 147 -10.60 3.12 0.94
N GLN A 148 -9.97 2.98 -0.23
CA GLN A 148 -9.52 1.70 -0.76
C GLN A 148 -8.04 1.80 -1.13
N MET A 149 -7.25 0.82 -0.70
CA MET A 149 -5.80 0.80 -0.88
C MET A 149 -5.32 -0.61 -1.19
N LYS A 150 -4.47 -0.77 -2.20
CA LYS A 150 -3.78 -2.02 -2.47
C LYS A 150 -2.47 -2.07 -1.71
N VAL A 151 -2.20 -3.17 -1.02
CA VAL A 151 -0.98 -3.39 -0.25
C VAL A 151 -0.41 -4.75 -0.61
N TYR A 152 0.91 -4.81 -0.74
CA TYR A 152 1.63 -6.06 -0.99
C TYR A 152 2.80 -6.19 -0.01
N ALA A 153 2.97 -7.40 0.51
CA ALA A 153 4.00 -7.78 1.46
C ALA A 153 4.57 -9.14 1.09
N TYR A 154 5.65 -9.55 1.76
CA TYR A 154 6.34 -10.80 1.44
C TYR A 154 6.72 -10.89 -0.04
N CYS A 155 7.25 -9.78 -0.55
CA CYS A 155 7.69 -9.63 -1.91
C CYS A 155 9.15 -10.09 -2.04
N HIS A 156 9.42 -10.89 -3.06
CA HIS A 156 10.74 -11.39 -3.39
C HIS A 156 11.00 -11.24 -4.89
N TYR A 157 12.28 -11.22 -5.24
CA TYR A 157 12.74 -11.09 -6.60
C TYR A 157 13.39 -12.38 -7.08
N GLU A 158 13.03 -12.79 -8.30
CA GLU A 158 13.71 -13.86 -9.04
C GLU A 158 14.07 -13.37 -10.44
N ARG A 159 13.08 -13.41 -11.35
CA ARG A 159 13.10 -12.80 -12.70
C ARG A 159 12.11 -11.65 -12.81
N ARG A 160 11.24 -11.58 -11.82
CA ARG A 160 10.13 -10.67 -11.66
C ARG A 160 9.83 -10.59 -10.17
N THR A 161 9.14 -9.55 -9.77
CA THR A 161 8.73 -9.40 -8.38
C THR A 161 7.47 -10.23 -8.12
N THR A 162 7.52 -11.08 -7.12
CA THR A 162 6.40 -11.92 -6.68
C THR A 162 6.10 -11.60 -5.22
N CYS A 163 4.84 -11.34 -4.88
CA CYS A 163 4.44 -11.14 -3.48
C CYS A 163 3.54 -12.26 -2.99
N GLU A 164 3.94 -12.88 -1.90
CA GLU A 164 3.17 -13.95 -1.28
C GLU A 164 1.90 -13.43 -0.60
N ARG A 165 1.81 -12.12 -0.34
CA ARG A 165 0.58 -11.46 0.13
C ARG A 165 0.29 -10.19 -0.67
N GLY A 166 -0.92 -10.11 -1.20
CA GLY A 166 -1.49 -8.92 -1.79
C GLY A 166 -2.95 -8.78 -1.36
N CYS A 167 -3.30 -7.58 -0.91
CA CYS A 167 -4.61 -7.30 -0.33
C CYS A 167 -5.18 -5.99 -0.87
N ILE A 168 -6.50 -5.95 -1.07
CA ILE A 168 -7.27 -4.72 -1.26
C ILE A 168 -7.89 -4.38 0.09
N LEU A 169 -7.32 -3.40 0.77
CA LEU A 169 -7.83 -2.90 2.05
C LEU A 169 -8.90 -1.85 1.80
N THR A 170 -9.97 -1.91 2.59
CA THR A 170 -11.02 -0.90 2.60
C THR A 170 -11.26 -0.42 4.02
N SER A 171 -11.47 0.89 4.18
CA SER A 171 -11.77 1.46 5.49
C SER A 171 -12.70 2.66 5.35
N TYR A 172 -13.72 2.70 6.19
CA TYR A 172 -14.60 3.86 6.32
C TYR A 172 -13.95 4.86 7.25
N VAL A 173 -13.80 6.10 6.80
CA VAL A 173 -13.17 7.17 7.57
C VAL A 173 -13.98 8.45 7.49
N ILE A 174 -14.06 9.15 8.61
CA ILE A 174 -14.69 10.47 8.67
C ILE A 174 -13.72 11.50 8.11
N TYR A 175 -14.13 12.21 7.08
CA TYR A 175 -13.38 13.34 6.55
C TYR A 175 -13.43 14.51 7.53
N ASN A 176 -12.31 14.76 8.22
CA ASN A 176 -12.22 15.81 9.22
C ASN A 176 -10.84 16.49 9.21
N PRO A 177 -10.53 17.31 8.19
CA PRO A 177 -9.24 17.98 8.10
C PRO A 177 -9.10 19.06 9.20
N PRO A 178 -7.93 19.16 9.90
CA PRO A 178 -7.69 20.09 10.99
C PRO A 178 -7.51 21.52 10.48
N ASN A 179 -8.59 22.15 10.04
CA ASN A 179 -8.79 23.60 9.94
C ASN A 179 -10.24 23.99 9.63
N TYR A 180 -11.20 23.07 9.76
CA TYR A 180 -12.55 23.51 10.06
C TYR A 180 -12.58 23.91 11.53
N LYS A 181 -12.98 25.14 11.83
CA LYS A 181 -13.25 25.56 13.22
C LYS A 181 -14.34 24.65 13.79
N SER A 182 -13.99 23.54 14.43
CA SER A 182 -14.90 22.79 15.27
C SER A 182 -14.43 22.94 16.71
N SER A 183 -15.16 23.77 17.46
CA SER A 183 -15.20 23.62 18.91
C SER A 183 -15.72 22.22 19.21
N ASN A 184 -14.85 21.41 19.82
CA ASN A 184 -15.14 20.20 20.60
C ASN A 184 -16.03 19.14 19.93
N PHE A 185 -15.47 17.98 19.58
CA PHE A 185 -16.07 16.70 19.96
C PHE A 185 -15.05 15.57 19.81
N PHE A 186 -14.85 14.81 20.88
CA PHE A 186 -14.01 13.61 20.94
C PHE A 186 -14.55 12.56 19.97
N ALA A 187 -13.66 11.93 19.18
CA ALA A 187 -13.99 10.80 18.34
C ALA A 187 -13.44 9.52 18.98
N GLU A 188 -14.34 8.72 19.56
CA GLU A 188 -14.15 7.30 19.80
C GLU A 188 -15.06 6.52 18.85
N THR A 189 -14.58 5.35 18.44
CA THR A 189 -15.24 4.27 17.67
C THR A 189 -15.08 4.27 16.14
N SER A 190 -14.10 3.48 15.66
CA SER A 190 -14.10 2.88 14.33
C SER A 190 -14.25 1.36 14.48
N GLY A 191 -15.40 0.83 14.05
CA GLY A 191 -15.65 -0.61 13.93
C GLY A 191 -15.24 -1.09 12.53
N PHE A 192 -14.37 -2.10 12.48
CA PHE A 192 -13.84 -2.68 11.25
C PHE A 192 -14.75 -3.80 10.72
N HIS A 193 -15.03 -3.82 9.41
CA HIS A 193 -15.73 -4.92 8.74
C HIS A 193 -14.89 -5.41 7.56
N LYS A 194 -14.54 -6.71 7.59
CA LYS A 194 -13.79 -7.41 6.54
C LYS A 194 -14.77 -7.94 5.49
N ILE A 195 -14.49 -7.75 4.20
CA ILE A 195 -15.15 -8.49 3.11
C ILE A 195 -14.07 -9.34 2.44
N CYS A 196 -14.18 -10.66 2.56
CA CYS A 196 -13.38 -11.64 1.85
C CYS A 196 -14.01 -11.97 0.48
#